data_AF-A0A6N4Q0E7-F1
#
_entry.id   AF-A0A6N4Q0E7-F1
#
_cell.length_a   1.000
_cell.length_b   1.000
_cell.length_c   1.000
_cell.angle_alpha   90.00
_cell.angle_beta   90.00
_cell.angle_gamma   90.00
#
_symmetry.space_group_name_H-M   'P 1'
#
loop_
_entity.id
_entity.type
_entity.pdbx_description
1 polymer ?
#
loop_
_entity_poly.entity_id
_entity_poly.type
_entity_poly.pdbx_seq_one_letter_code
_entity_poly.pdbx_strand_id
1 'polypeptide(L)'
;MKLIYTSTDYTKIKVIESALAANQVKFMTKGEDLDVLNAMIPRHSNLMEIYVSDLDYSKALEIIENGSYSEEPPEEDVFPIQRYNRYRELTKLKGKKDTKFLLTLISGILFISNLYFLLLYVLEQDKFNKYKKSMESELYEYNFDEDNYCTSTYYKKTRKLIELSCYDKETDKILNQKTYDFSGKLTSEFFNPYLTDFFTIQRSYDTNGVKTVEFADNDQDGEFDEYIIFDAKGSKQKRYLDQNKDYRFDESEIVD
;
A
#
# COMPACT_ATOMS: atom_id res chain seq x y z
N MET A 1 37.30 -33.64 33.14
CA MET A 1 37.93 -32.39 32.68
C MET A 1 37.74 -31.36 33.77
N LYS A 2 38.76 -30.57 34.09
CA LYS A 2 38.74 -29.55 35.15
C LYS A 2 39.02 -28.16 34.59
N LEU A 3 38.29 -27.18 35.12
CA LEU A 3 38.48 -25.76 34.82
C LEU A 3 39.79 -25.28 35.46
N ILE A 4 40.63 -24.62 34.67
CA ILE A 4 41.94 -24.11 35.14
C ILE A 4 42.03 -22.58 35.08
N TYR A 5 41.26 -21.93 34.21
CA TYR A 5 41.30 -20.47 34.09
C TYR A 5 40.02 -19.92 33.47
N THR A 6 39.63 -18.72 33.91
CA THR A 6 38.49 -17.98 33.37
C THR A 6 38.85 -16.52 33.16
N SER A 7 38.50 -15.95 32.01
CA SER A 7 38.73 -14.53 31.73
C SER A 7 37.78 -14.02 30.66
N THR A 8 37.43 -12.73 30.72
CA THR A 8 36.73 -12.00 29.65
C THR A 8 37.71 -11.34 28.67
N ASP A 9 38.99 -11.28 29.02
CA ASP A 9 40.06 -10.76 28.16
C ASP A 9 40.61 -11.88 27.27
N TYR A 10 40.32 -11.77 25.97
CA TYR A 10 40.73 -12.70 24.93
C TYR A 10 42.25 -12.83 24.81
N THR A 11 42.99 -11.74 25.01
CA THR A 11 44.46 -11.77 24.91
C THR A 11 45.05 -12.66 26.00
N LYS A 12 44.50 -12.61 27.23
CA LYS A 12 44.94 -13.49 28.32
C LYS A 12 44.62 -14.95 28.04
N ILE A 13 43.45 -15.23 27.47
CA ILE A 13 43.08 -16.60 27.06
C ILE A 13 44.08 -17.15 26.05
N LYS A 14 44.40 -16.41 24.98
CA LYS A 14 45.35 -16.86 23.95
C LYS A 14 46.78 -17.03 24.46
N VAL A 15 47.21 -16.22 25.43
CA VAL A 15 48.51 -16.41 26.10
C VAL A 15 48.54 -17.74 26.87
N ILE A 16 47.50 -18.05 27.63
CA ILE A 16 47.42 -19.31 28.39
C ILE A 16 47.30 -20.53 27.47
N GLU A 17 46.49 -20.45 26.42
CA GLU A 17 46.40 -21.50 25.40
C GLU A 17 47.76 -21.79 24.77
N SER A 18 48.51 -20.73 24.42
CA SER A 18 49.85 -20.86 23.85
C SER A 18 50.83 -21.50 24.83
N ALA A 19 50.78 -21.13 26.11
CA ALA A 19 51.63 -21.72 27.15
C ALA A 19 51.30 -23.20 27.38
N LEU A 20 50.03 -23.58 27.40
CA LEU A 20 49.60 -24.98 27.53
C LEU A 20 49.99 -25.80 26.30
N ALA A 21 49.79 -25.26 25.10
CA ALA A 21 50.18 -25.90 23.84
C ALA A 21 51.70 -26.14 23.76
N ALA A 22 52.50 -25.15 24.13
CA ALA A 22 53.97 -25.27 24.15
C ALA A 22 54.45 -26.40 25.08
N ASN A 23 53.75 -26.61 26.19
CA ASN A 23 54.04 -27.68 27.15
C ASN A 23 53.32 -29.01 26.84
N GLN A 24 52.76 -29.13 25.62
CA GLN A 24 52.03 -30.30 25.12
C GLN A 24 50.84 -30.73 25.99
N VAL A 25 50.22 -29.77 26.69
CA VAL A 25 49.00 -30.00 27.48
C VAL A 25 47.78 -29.78 26.59
N LYS A 26 46.93 -30.81 26.45
CA LYS A 26 45.68 -30.69 25.70
C LYS A 26 44.64 -29.93 26.53
N PHE A 27 44.04 -28.91 25.93
CA PHE A 27 43.01 -28.08 26.56
C PHE A 27 41.78 -27.94 25.66
N MET A 28 40.67 -27.50 26.25
CA MET A 28 39.42 -27.15 25.60
C MET A 28 38.99 -25.77 26.09
N THR A 29 38.72 -24.85 25.18
CA THR A 29 38.23 -23.51 25.50
C THR A 29 36.74 -23.42 25.17
N LYS A 30 35.95 -22.96 26.14
CA LYS A 30 34.51 -22.74 25.99
C LYS A 30 34.23 -21.23 25.93
N GLY A 31 33.41 -20.82 24.96
CA GLY A 31 33.04 -19.41 24.75
C GLY A 31 33.68 -18.76 23.51
N GLU A 32 34.46 -19.50 22.72
CA GLU A 32 35.13 -19.00 21.50
C GLU A 32 34.17 -18.86 20.29
N ASP A 33 33.07 -19.62 20.26
CA ASP A 33 32.13 -19.70 19.12
C ASP A 33 31.27 -18.43 18.86
N LEU A 34 31.57 -17.30 19.51
CA LEU A 34 30.88 -16.03 19.32
C LEU A 34 31.57 -15.09 18.33
N ASP A 35 32.64 -15.53 17.65
CA ASP A 35 33.41 -14.71 16.71
C ASP A 35 32.60 -14.17 15.52
N VAL A 36 31.55 -14.90 15.10
CA VAL A 36 30.63 -14.46 14.03
C VAL A 36 29.63 -13.40 14.51
N LEU A 37 29.42 -13.28 15.84
CA LEU A 37 28.47 -12.35 16.48
C LEU A 37 29.17 -11.13 17.12
N ASN A 38 30.49 -11.00 16.97
CA ASN A 38 31.32 -9.90 17.50
C ASN A 38 30.87 -8.48 17.09
N ALA A 39 29.97 -8.34 16.12
CA ALA A 39 29.39 -7.06 15.72
C ALA A 39 28.15 -6.64 16.55
N MET A 40 27.52 -7.56 17.31
CA MET A 40 26.20 -7.32 17.92
C MET A 40 26.15 -7.42 19.45
N ILE A 41 27.21 -7.89 20.13
CA ILE A 41 27.19 -8.05 21.60
C ILE A 41 28.35 -7.25 22.23
N PRO A 42 28.11 -6.42 23.27
CA PRO A 42 29.16 -5.65 23.93
C PRO A 42 30.27 -6.55 24.49
N ARG A 43 31.54 -6.14 24.32
CA ARG A 43 32.78 -6.88 24.66
C ARG A 43 32.94 -7.33 26.12
N HIS A 44 31.99 -7.05 27.01
CA HIS A 44 32.19 -7.20 28.46
C HIS A 44 31.45 -8.40 29.09
N SER A 45 30.77 -9.24 28.31
CA SER A 45 29.90 -10.29 28.87
C SER A 45 30.21 -11.74 28.45
N ASN A 46 31.24 -12.00 27.64
CA ASN A 46 31.60 -13.38 27.26
C ASN A 46 32.75 -13.88 28.14
N LEU A 47 32.42 -14.49 29.28
CA LEU A 47 33.39 -15.21 30.09
C LEU A 47 33.89 -16.42 29.30
N MET A 48 35.19 -16.46 29.02
CA MET A 48 35.84 -17.61 28.39
C MET A 48 36.45 -18.49 29.47
N GLU A 49 36.33 -19.81 29.29
CA GLU A 49 36.72 -20.82 30.26
C GLU A 49 37.66 -21.84 29.61
N ILE A 50 38.79 -22.14 30.24
CA ILE A 50 39.75 -23.14 29.76
C ILE A 50 39.70 -24.38 30.66
N TYR A 51 39.49 -25.53 30.04
CA TYR A 51 39.44 -26.84 30.69
C TYR A 51 40.57 -27.74 30.21
N VAL A 52 41.07 -28.60 31.10
CA VAL A 52 42.05 -29.65 30.78
C VAL A 52 41.60 -31.00 31.29
N SER A 53 42.27 -32.07 30.84
CA SER A 53 42.10 -33.41 31.41
C SER A 53 42.43 -33.43 32.90
N ASP A 54 41.76 -34.28 33.67
CA ASP A 54 42.00 -34.40 35.12
C ASP A 54 43.44 -34.86 35.42
N LEU A 55 44.04 -35.61 34.49
CA LEU A 55 45.43 -36.07 34.56
C LEU A 55 46.45 -34.94 34.40
N ASP A 56 46.11 -33.90 33.64
CA ASP A 56 47.00 -32.78 33.31
C ASP A 56 46.75 -31.54 34.19
N TYR A 57 45.79 -31.62 35.11
CA TYR A 57 45.32 -30.49 35.91
C TYR A 57 46.42 -29.82 36.74
N SER A 58 47.22 -30.61 37.46
CA SER A 58 48.31 -30.09 38.30
C SER A 58 49.42 -29.45 37.46
N LYS A 59 49.78 -30.08 36.34
CA LYS A 59 50.77 -29.55 35.39
C LYS A 59 50.29 -28.24 34.76
N ALA A 60 49.01 -28.15 34.42
CA ALA A 60 48.42 -26.95 33.82
C ALA A 60 48.40 -25.75 34.79
N LEU A 61 48.09 -25.99 36.08
CA LEU A 61 48.16 -24.94 37.10
C LEU A 61 49.59 -24.42 37.30
N GLU A 62 50.57 -25.32 37.34
CA GLU A 62 51.98 -24.95 37.48
C GLU A 62 52.47 -24.08 36.31
N ILE A 63 52.04 -24.40 35.08
CA ILE A 63 52.36 -23.59 33.88
C ILE A 63 51.75 -22.18 33.98
N ILE A 64 50.52 -22.06 34.50
CA ILE A 64 49.82 -20.77 34.65
C ILE A 64 50.45 -19.92 35.76
N GLU A 65 50.77 -20.51 36.91
CA GLU A 65 51.24 -19.79 38.08
C GLU A 65 52.72 -19.40 37.98
N ASN A 66 53.57 -20.28 37.44
CA ASN A 66 55.01 -20.10 37.48
C ASN A 66 55.61 -19.52 36.18
N GLY A 67 54.78 -19.24 35.16
CA GLY A 67 55.25 -18.61 33.93
C GLY A 67 56.41 -19.38 33.29
N SER A 68 56.13 -20.62 32.88
CA SER A 68 57.04 -21.52 32.13
C SER A 68 58.42 -21.78 32.74
N TYR A 69 58.62 -22.97 33.32
CA TYR A 69 59.93 -23.62 33.36
C TYR A 69 60.04 -24.53 32.14
N SER A 70 60.81 -24.11 31.14
CA SER A 70 61.32 -24.98 30.07
C SER A 70 62.76 -24.55 29.79
N GLU A 71 63.70 -25.44 30.09
CA GLU A 71 65.15 -25.24 29.96
C GLU A 71 65.68 -25.44 28.54
N GLU A 72 64.82 -25.67 27.54
CA GLU A 72 65.24 -25.75 26.15
C GLU A 72 64.69 -24.56 25.36
N PRO A 73 65.55 -23.65 24.85
CA PRO A 73 65.11 -22.65 23.89
C PRO A 73 64.63 -23.38 22.64
N PRO A 74 63.42 -23.10 22.12
CA PRO A 74 62.99 -23.68 20.86
C PRO A 74 63.96 -23.26 19.76
N GLU A 75 64.38 -24.21 18.92
CA GLU A 75 65.15 -23.89 17.71
C GLU A 75 64.34 -22.90 16.86
N GLU A 76 64.88 -21.70 16.69
CA GLU A 76 64.30 -20.71 15.78
C GLU A 76 64.45 -21.21 14.35
N ASP A 77 63.32 -21.60 13.77
CA ASP A 77 63.20 -21.89 12.34
C ASP A 77 63.66 -20.65 11.55
N VAL A 78 64.71 -20.79 10.74
CA VAL A 78 65.32 -19.68 10.00
C VAL A 78 64.31 -19.18 8.97
N PHE A 79 63.63 -18.08 9.28
CA PHE A 79 62.73 -17.43 8.35
C PHE A 79 63.48 -17.06 7.06
N PRO A 80 62.97 -17.42 5.87
CA PRO A 80 63.57 -16.97 4.62
C PRO A 80 63.62 -15.44 4.59
N ILE A 81 64.82 -14.87 4.46
CA ILE A 81 65.10 -13.42 4.49
C ILE A 81 64.44 -12.67 3.32
N GLN A 82 63.90 -13.39 2.34
CA GLN A 82 62.98 -12.80 1.38
C GLN A 82 61.64 -12.54 2.08
N ARG A 83 61.41 -11.29 2.51
CA ARG A 83 60.06 -10.79 2.76
C ARG A 83 59.21 -10.99 1.51
N TYR A 84 58.56 -12.14 1.39
CA TYR A 84 57.51 -12.35 0.43
C TYR A 84 56.35 -11.47 0.90
N ASN A 85 56.29 -10.28 0.31
CA ASN A 85 55.37 -9.23 0.66
C ASN A 85 53.97 -9.65 0.16
N ARG A 86 53.34 -10.64 0.82
CA ARG A 86 51.98 -11.14 0.51
C ARG A 86 50.98 -9.96 0.45
N TYR A 87 51.20 -8.95 1.28
CA TYR A 87 50.42 -7.71 1.30
C TYR A 87 50.60 -6.84 0.04
N ARG A 88 51.71 -6.96 -0.71
CA ARG A 88 51.97 -6.23 -1.96
C ARG A 88 51.19 -6.82 -3.14
N GLU A 89 50.88 -8.12 -3.10
CA GLU A 89 49.97 -8.75 -4.06
C GLU A 89 48.50 -8.51 -3.69
N LEU A 90 48.16 -8.56 -2.40
CA LEU A 90 46.83 -8.16 -1.92
C LEU A 90 46.52 -6.68 -2.17
N THR A 91 47.51 -5.78 -2.07
CA THR A 91 47.34 -4.36 -2.46
C THR A 91 47.30 -4.15 -3.97
N LYS A 92 47.90 -5.03 -4.79
CA LYS A 92 47.66 -5.05 -6.24
C LYS A 92 46.23 -5.47 -6.58
N LEU A 93 45.64 -6.43 -5.85
CA LEU A 93 44.22 -6.79 -5.96
C LEU A 93 43.29 -5.68 -5.47
N LYS A 94 43.74 -4.85 -4.52
CA LYS A 94 43.00 -3.69 -3.97
C LYS A 94 43.01 -2.45 -4.89
N GLY A 95 43.61 -2.57 -6.08
CA GLY A 95 44.04 -1.43 -6.91
C GLY A 95 43.37 -1.24 -8.27
N LYS A 96 42.17 -1.80 -8.50
CA LYS A 96 41.27 -1.27 -9.53
C LYS A 96 39.86 -1.27 -8.96
N LYS A 97 39.42 -0.11 -8.45
CA LYS A 97 37.99 0.20 -8.46
C LYS A 97 37.59 0.16 -9.92
N ASP A 98 37.07 -0.98 -10.37
CA ASP A 98 36.67 -1.17 -11.75
C ASP A 98 35.36 -0.40 -11.94
N THR A 99 35.49 0.93 -11.97
CA THR A 99 34.39 1.88 -12.10
C THR A 99 33.57 1.55 -13.32
N LYS A 100 34.21 1.02 -14.37
CA LYS A 100 33.56 0.47 -15.55
C LYS A 100 32.61 -0.66 -15.19
N PHE A 101 33.06 -1.71 -14.52
CA PHE A 101 32.21 -2.85 -14.11
C PHE A 101 31.03 -2.41 -13.22
N LEU A 102 31.29 -1.52 -12.27
CA LEU A 102 30.26 -0.99 -11.37
C LEU A 102 29.24 -0.12 -12.13
N LEU A 103 29.70 0.71 -13.08
CA LEU A 103 28.84 1.45 -14.00
C LEU A 103 28.02 0.53 -14.90
N THR A 104 28.58 -0.56 -15.42
CA THR A 104 27.83 -1.54 -16.23
C THR A 104 26.73 -2.20 -15.41
N LEU A 105 27.02 -2.54 -14.15
CA LEU A 105 26.07 -3.17 -13.25
C LEU A 105 24.93 -2.22 -12.87
N ILE A 106 25.25 -0.97 -12.51
CA ILE A 106 24.24 0.07 -12.26
C ILE A 106 23.41 0.35 -13.51
N SER A 107 24.05 0.46 -14.67
CA SER A 107 23.36 0.66 -15.96
C SER A 107 22.41 -0.49 -16.28
N GLY A 108 22.84 -1.74 -16.04
CA GLY A 108 21.99 -2.92 -16.19
C GLY A 108 20.78 -2.92 -15.26
N ILE A 109 20.97 -2.57 -13.98
CA ILE A 109 19.88 -2.44 -13.02
C ILE A 109 18.90 -1.34 -13.46
N LEU A 110 19.42 -0.18 -13.86
CA LEU A 110 18.60 0.93 -14.35
C LEU A 110 17.83 0.56 -15.63
N PHE A 111 18.45 -0.20 -16.53
CA PHE A 111 17.80 -0.66 -17.74
C PHE A 111 16.64 -1.62 -17.41
N ILE A 112 16.88 -2.61 -16.55
CA ILE A 112 15.85 -3.57 -16.12
C ILE A 112 14.73 -2.86 -15.36
N SER A 113 15.05 -1.91 -14.47
CA SER A 113 14.04 -1.16 -13.72
C SER A 113 13.18 -0.32 -14.65
N ASN A 114 13.78 0.36 -15.64
CA ASN A 114 13.01 1.13 -16.62
C ASN A 114 12.12 0.22 -17.48
N LEU A 115 12.62 -0.96 -17.88
CA LEU A 115 11.81 -1.93 -18.62
C LEU A 115 10.61 -2.42 -17.80
N TYR A 116 10.80 -2.64 -16.49
CA TYR A 116 9.74 -3.01 -15.57
C TYR A 116 8.70 -1.90 -15.40
N PHE A 117 9.12 -0.64 -15.20
CA PHE A 117 8.20 0.49 -15.11
C PHE A 117 7.45 0.73 -16.43
N LEU A 118 8.09 0.53 -17.58
CA LEU A 118 7.43 0.59 -18.88
C LEU A 118 6.33 -0.47 -18.99
N LEU A 119 6.61 -1.70 -18.55
CA LEU A 119 5.60 -2.77 -18.52
C LEU A 119 4.42 -2.43 -17.60
N LEU A 120 4.69 -1.92 -16.40
CA LEU A 120 3.64 -1.47 -15.49
C LEU A 120 2.80 -0.35 -16.09
N TYR A 121 3.44 0.65 -16.71
CA TYR A 121 2.77 1.75 -17.39
C TYR A 121 1.83 1.25 -18.50
N VAL A 122 2.30 0.33 -19.35
CA VAL A 122 1.47 -0.25 -20.42
C VAL A 122 0.29 -1.04 -19.86
N LEU A 123 0.50 -1.82 -18.80
CA LEU A 123 -0.56 -2.57 -18.13
C LEU A 123 -1.61 -1.65 -17.49
N GLU A 124 -1.17 -0.55 -16.89
CA GLU A 124 -2.04 0.43 -16.27
C GLU A 124 -2.84 1.21 -17.32
N GLN A 125 -2.21 1.57 -18.44
CA GLN A 125 -2.89 2.19 -19.57
C GLN A 125 -3.94 1.26 -20.20
N ASP A 126 -3.64 -0.04 -20.32
CA ASP A 126 -4.62 -1.04 -20.79
C ASP A 126 -5.80 -1.19 -19.82
N LYS A 127 -5.54 -1.27 -18.51
CA LYS A 127 -6.59 -1.29 -17.48
C LYS A 127 -7.47 -0.04 -17.55
N PHE A 128 -6.87 1.14 -17.66
CA PHE A 128 -7.59 2.39 -17.79
C PHE A 128 -8.45 2.43 -19.05
N ASN A 129 -7.92 1.99 -20.19
CA ASN A 129 -8.67 1.94 -21.45
C ASN A 129 -9.85 0.96 -21.38
N LYS A 130 -9.66 -0.21 -20.75
CA LYS A 130 -10.74 -1.18 -20.52
C LYS A 130 -11.81 -0.60 -19.60
N TYR A 131 -11.40 0.06 -18.52
CA TYR A 131 -12.30 0.73 -17.60
C TYR A 131 -13.10 1.84 -18.30
N LYS A 132 -12.42 2.72 -19.05
CA LYS A 132 -13.06 3.78 -19.85
C LYS A 132 -14.07 3.20 -20.83
N LYS A 133 -13.69 2.17 -21.61
CA LYS A 133 -14.61 1.49 -22.53
C LYS A 133 -15.78 0.81 -21.81
N SER A 134 -15.57 0.30 -20.60
CA SER A 134 -16.66 -0.29 -19.80
C SER A 134 -17.65 0.75 -19.27
N MET A 135 -17.22 2.00 -19.11
CA MET A 135 -18.07 3.12 -18.71
C MET A 135 -18.77 3.79 -19.90
N GLU A 136 -18.18 3.72 -21.10
CA GLU A 136 -18.79 4.26 -22.31
C GLU A 136 -19.96 3.38 -22.78
N SER A 137 -21.18 3.87 -22.62
CA SER A 137 -22.38 3.21 -23.15
C SER A 137 -22.35 3.18 -24.68
N GLU A 138 -22.68 2.04 -25.31
CA GLU A 138 -22.85 1.96 -26.77
C GLU A 138 -24.06 2.79 -27.26
N LEU A 139 -25.03 3.01 -26.38
CA LEU A 139 -26.30 3.65 -26.71
C LEU A 139 -26.34 5.14 -26.36
N TYR A 140 -25.62 5.53 -25.30
CA TYR A 140 -25.73 6.87 -24.72
C TYR A 140 -24.41 7.62 -24.71
N GLU A 141 -24.50 8.93 -24.91
CA GLU A 141 -23.41 9.89 -24.81
C GLU A 141 -23.73 10.84 -23.66
N TYR A 142 -22.75 11.04 -22.78
CA TYR A 142 -22.89 11.90 -21.60
C TYR A 142 -22.06 13.16 -21.81
N ASN A 143 -22.67 14.31 -21.58
CA ASN A 143 -22.00 15.61 -21.63
C ASN A 143 -22.17 16.30 -20.27
N PHE A 144 -21.07 16.79 -19.70
CA PHE A 144 -21.09 17.56 -18.47
C PHE A 144 -20.87 19.03 -18.78
N ASP A 145 -21.84 19.86 -18.40
CA ASP A 145 -21.78 21.31 -18.47
C ASP A 145 -21.29 21.85 -17.13
N GLU A 146 -20.01 22.25 -17.07
CA GLU A 146 -19.38 22.76 -15.86
C GLU A 146 -19.99 24.09 -15.39
N ASP A 147 -20.48 24.94 -16.31
CA ASP A 147 -21.00 26.25 -15.98
C ASP A 147 -22.32 26.12 -15.21
N ASN A 148 -23.23 25.31 -15.75
CA ASN A 148 -24.55 25.06 -15.17
C ASN A 148 -24.54 23.93 -14.13
N TYR A 149 -23.44 23.18 -14.01
CA TYR A 149 -23.32 22.00 -13.15
C TYR A 149 -24.39 20.96 -13.44
N CYS A 150 -24.54 20.64 -14.73
CA CYS A 150 -25.54 19.71 -15.23
C CYS A 150 -24.90 18.62 -16.09
N THR A 151 -25.47 17.42 -16.04
CA THR A 151 -25.17 16.32 -16.96
C THR A 151 -26.31 16.15 -17.95
N SER A 152 -25.99 16.10 -19.24
CA SER A 152 -26.91 15.81 -20.33
C SER A 152 -26.61 14.43 -20.92
N THR A 153 -27.62 13.58 -21.02
CA THR A 153 -27.54 12.24 -21.63
C THR A 153 -28.25 12.25 -22.97
N TYR A 154 -27.51 11.93 -24.03
CA TYR A 154 -28.01 11.88 -25.41
C TYR A 154 -28.03 10.45 -25.94
N TYR A 155 -29.01 10.13 -26.78
CA TYR A 155 -28.98 8.91 -27.56
C TYR A 155 -27.98 9.03 -28.71
N LYS A 156 -26.91 8.22 -28.74
CA LYS A 156 -25.82 8.34 -29.72
C LYS A 156 -26.30 8.35 -31.17
N LYS A 157 -27.28 7.50 -31.51
CA LYS A 157 -27.74 7.33 -32.90
C LYS A 157 -28.52 8.54 -33.44
N THR A 158 -29.31 9.20 -32.59
CA THR A 158 -30.16 10.33 -33.01
C THR A 158 -29.69 11.67 -32.48
N ARG A 159 -28.71 11.68 -31.57
CA ARG A 159 -28.25 12.85 -30.79
C ARG A 159 -29.38 13.59 -30.08
N LYS A 160 -30.46 12.91 -29.75
CA LYS A 160 -31.57 13.49 -28.98
C LYS A 160 -31.26 13.39 -27.50
N LEU A 161 -31.54 14.47 -26.79
CA LEU A 161 -31.49 14.51 -25.33
C LEU A 161 -32.54 13.53 -24.78
N ILE A 162 -32.13 12.67 -23.86
CA ILE A 162 -33.00 11.73 -23.14
C ILE A 162 -33.12 12.16 -21.68
N GLU A 163 -32.05 12.71 -21.11
CA GLU A 163 -32.04 13.12 -19.71
C GLU A 163 -31.17 14.35 -19.52
N LEU A 164 -31.60 15.26 -18.65
CA LEU A 164 -30.83 16.38 -18.15
C LEU A 164 -30.95 16.39 -16.63
N SER A 165 -29.82 16.22 -15.93
CA SER A 165 -29.75 16.22 -14.47
C SER A 165 -28.86 17.36 -14.02
N CYS A 166 -29.37 18.27 -13.18
CA CYS A 166 -28.56 19.36 -12.62
C CYS A 166 -28.38 19.17 -11.12
N TYR A 167 -27.20 19.56 -10.65
CA TYR A 167 -26.72 19.27 -9.31
C TYR A 167 -26.51 20.58 -8.55
N ASP A 168 -26.61 20.49 -7.23
CA ASP A 168 -26.15 21.54 -6.36
C ASP A 168 -24.60 21.51 -6.28
N LYS A 169 -23.98 22.68 -6.45
CA LYS A 169 -22.50 22.80 -6.53
C LYS A 169 -21.79 22.53 -5.19
N GLU A 170 -22.49 22.65 -4.08
CA GLU A 170 -21.90 22.52 -2.74
C GLU A 170 -22.01 21.09 -2.21
N THR A 171 -23.11 20.41 -2.52
CA THR A 171 -23.47 19.10 -1.97
C THR A 171 -23.38 17.94 -2.96
N ASP A 172 -23.19 18.22 -4.26
CA ASP A 172 -23.24 17.27 -5.37
C ASP A 172 -24.57 16.49 -5.48
N LYS A 173 -25.61 16.94 -4.77
CA LYS A 173 -26.95 16.33 -4.82
C LYS A 173 -27.72 16.82 -6.03
N ILE A 174 -28.51 15.94 -6.65
CA ILE A 174 -29.33 16.31 -7.80
C ILE A 174 -30.45 17.25 -7.33
N LEU A 175 -30.50 18.45 -7.90
CA LEU A 175 -31.55 19.46 -7.66
C LEU A 175 -32.79 19.19 -8.49
N ASN A 176 -32.57 18.87 -9.77
CA ASN A 176 -33.63 18.51 -10.69
C ASN A 176 -33.14 17.58 -11.79
N GLN A 177 -34.09 16.82 -12.33
CA GLN A 177 -33.86 15.93 -13.44
C GLN A 177 -35.03 16.03 -14.41
N LYS A 178 -34.73 16.09 -15.71
CA LYS A 178 -35.73 16.12 -16.77
C LYS A 178 -35.49 14.93 -17.68
N THR A 179 -36.55 14.23 -18.05
CA THR A 179 -36.49 13.10 -18.97
C THR A 179 -37.30 13.38 -20.23
N TYR A 180 -36.82 12.87 -21.35
CA TYR A 180 -37.40 13.12 -22.66
C TYR A 180 -37.63 11.80 -23.39
N ASP A 181 -38.68 11.75 -24.21
CA ASP A 181 -38.91 10.61 -25.10
C ASP A 181 -37.93 10.59 -26.29
N PHE A 182 -37.99 9.53 -27.10
CA PHE A 182 -37.21 9.44 -28.33
C PHE A 182 -37.59 10.48 -29.39
N SER A 183 -38.70 11.20 -29.22
CA SER A 183 -39.08 12.31 -30.08
C SER A 183 -38.39 13.63 -29.66
N GLY A 184 -37.88 13.71 -28.42
CA GLY A 184 -37.26 14.89 -27.81
C GLY A 184 -38.25 15.71 -26.99
N LYS A 185 -39.42 15.16 -26.67
CA LYS A 185 -40.45 15.81 -25.85
C LYS A 185 -40.28 15.43 -24.39
N LEU A 186 -40.45 16.40 -23.51
CA LEU A 186 -40.40 16.22 -22.06
C LEU A 186 -41.49 15.24 -21.62
N THR A 187 -41.11 14.18 -20.90
CA THR A 187 -42.03 13.17 -20.36
C THR A 187 -42.21 13.30 -18.86
N SER A 188 -41.15 13.64 -18.14
CA SER A 188 -41.21 13.87 -16.70
C SER A 188 -40.12 14.82 -16.21
N GLU A 189 -40.37 15.42 -15.06
CA GLU A 189 -39.42 16.19 -14.28
C GLU A 189 -39.45 15.74 -12.82
N PHE A 190 -38.28 15.68 -12.21
CA PHE A 190 -38.09 15.36 -10.80
C PHE A 190 -37.35 16.52 -10.14
N PHE A 191 -37.72 16.87 -8.92
CA PHE A 191 -37.12 17.96 -8.17
C PHE A 191 -36.82 17.53 -6.75
N ASN A 192 -35.71 18.06 -6.22
CA ASN A 192 -35.26 17.90 -4.86
C ASN A 192 -34.84 19.27 -4.32
N PRO A 193 -35.79 20.21 -4.13
CA PRO A 193 -35.48 21.55 -3.63
C PRO A 193 -34.91 21.55 -2.22
N TYR A 194 -35.06 20.44 -1.48
CA TYR A 194 -34.62 20.28 -0.10
C TYR A 194 -33.27 19.56 0.04
N LEU A 195 -32.63 19.17 -1.08
CA LEU A 195 -31.34 18.46 -1.08
C LEU A 195 -31.33 17.19 -0.20
N THR A 196 -32.44 16.46 -0.21
CA THR A 196 -32.57 15.15 0.44
C THR A 196 -31.90 14.06 -0.41
N ASP A 197 -31.95 12.80 0.02
CA ASP A 197 -31.36 11.68 -0.74
C ASP A 197 -32.30 11.16 -1.86
N PHE A 198 -33.49 11.73 -1.99
CA PHE A 198 -34.52 11.36 -2.95
C PHE A 198 -35.17 12.60 -3.57
N PHE A 199 -35.99 12.41 -4.61
CA PHE A 199 -36.78 13.50 -5.18
C PHE A 199 -38.07 13.68 -4.39
N THR A 200 -38.39 14.91 -4.02
CA THR A 200 -39.60 15.21 -3.26
C THR A 200 -40.74 15.70 -4.15
N ILE A 201 -40.48 16.02 -5.42
CA ILE A 201 -41.53 16.38 -6.38
C ILE A 201 -41.28 15.64 -7.68
N GLN A 202 -42.34 15.01 -8.21
CA GLN A 202 -42.33 14.40 -9.54
C GLN A 202 -43.48 14.95 -10.37
N ARG A 203 -43.21 15.30 -11.63
CA ARG A 203 -44.19 15.75 -12.61
C ARG A 203 -44.11 14.89 -13.85
N SER A 204 -45.25 14.56 -14.43
CA SER A 204 -45.33 13.89 -15.73
C SER A 204 -46.12 14.73 -16.72
N TYR A 205 -45.82 14.54 -18.00
CA TYR A 205 -46.36 15.33 -19.10
C TYR A 205 -46.95 14.43 -20.19
N ASP A 206 -47.97 14.91 -20.88
CA ASP A 206 -48.55 14.26 -22.04
C ASP A 206 -47.70 14.50 -23.30
N THR A 207 -48.13 13.95 -24.44
CA THR A 207 -47.45 14.12 -25.73
C THR A 207 -47.45 15.55 -26.26
N ASN A 208 -48.24 16.45 -25.68
CA ASN A 208 -48.32 17.87 -26.03
C ASN A 208 -47.50 18.75 -25.06
N GLY A 209 -46.87 18.16 -24.03
CA GLY A 209 -46.14 18.89 -23.00
C GLY A 209 -47.05 19.47 -21.91
N VAL A 210 -48.31 19.05 -21.84
CA VAL A 210 -49.25 19.43 -20.78
C VAL A 210 -49.02 18.51 -19.59
N LYS A 211 -48.89 19.09 -18.40
CA LYS A 211 -48.74 18.32 -17.16
C LYS A 211 -49.96 17.42 -16.98
N THR A 212 -49.74 16.15 -16.68
CA THR A 212 -50.81 15.16 -16.44
C THR A 212 -50.96 14.83 -14.97
N VAL A 213 -49.83 14.69 -14.28
CA VAL A 213 -49.77 14.36 -12.85
C VAL A 213 -48.62 15.06 -12.15
N GLU A 214 -48.81 15.31 -10.85
CA GLU A 214 -47.77 15.78 -9.94
C GLU A 214 -47.87 15.00 -8.62
N PHE A 215 -46.72 14.54 -8.12
CA PHE A 215 -46.57 13.97 -6.79
C PHE A 215 -45.68 14.89 -5.97
N ALA A 216 -45.98 15.05 -4.69
CA ALA A 216 -45.18 15.80 -3.74
C ALA A 216 -45.06 15.04 -2.42
N ASP A 217 -43.87 15.12 -1.84
CA ASP A 217 -43.49 14.65 -0.51
C ASP A 217 -43.20 15.92 0.29
N ASN A 218 -44.21 16.39 1.02
CA ASN A 218 -44.14 17.67 1.72
C ASN A 218 -43.42 17.58 3.06
N ASP A 219 -43.37 16.41 3.69
CA ASP A 219 -42.72 16.19 4.98
C ASP A 219 -41.32 15.57 4.89
N GLN A 220 -40.89 15.22 3.67
CA GLN A 220 -39.53 14.83 3.29
C GLN A 220 -39.09 13.52 3.93
N ASP A 221 -40.00 12.57 4.07
CA ASP A 221 -39.71 11.25 4.62
C ASP A 221 -39.40 10.18 3.55
N GLY A 222 -39.49 10.55 2.27
CA GLY A 222 -39.23 9.68 1.12
C GLY A 222 -40.48 9.09 0.50
N GLU A 223 -41.66 9.45 1.03
CA GLU A 223 -42.94 8.90 0.65
C GLU A 223 -43.85 10.04 0.19
N PHE A 224 -44.46 9.91 -0.99
CA PHE A 224 -45.33 10.96 -1.49
C PHE A 224 -46.62 11.03 -0.67
N ASP A 225 -46.91 12.21 -0.10
CA ASP A 225 -48.11 12.49 0.70
C ASP A 225 -49.18 13.25 -0.09
N GLU A 226 -48.84 13.75 -1.29
CA GLU A 226 -49.73 14.48 -2.18
C GLU A 226 -49.66 13.99 -3.64
N TYR A 227 -50.83 13.87 -4.26
CA TYR A 227 -50.99 13.50 -5.67
C TYR A 227 -52.05 14.38 -6.36
N ILE A 228 -51.68 15.01 -7.48
CA ILE A 228 -52.54 15.92 -8.24
C ILE A 228 -52.68 15.41 -9.68
N ILE A 229 -53.93 15.38 -10.18
CA ILE A 229 -54.27 15.07 -11.58
C ILE A 229 -54.65 16.36 -12.29
N PHE A 230 -54.16 16.52 -13.52
CA PHE A 230 -54.42 17.66 -14.38
C PHE A 230 -55.24 17.25 -15.61
N ASP A 231 -56.06 18.18 -16.12
CA ASP A 231 -56.83 17.99 -17.34
C ASP A 231 -55.98 18.22 -18.61
N ALA A 232 -56.58 18.02 -19.78
CA ALA A 232 -55.90 18.21 -21.07
C ALA A 232 -55.50 19.68 -21.37
N LYS A 233 -55.95 20.65 -20.58
CA LYS A 233 -55.57 22.07 -20.67
C LYS A 233 -54.50 22.44 -19.64
N GLY A 234 -54.15 21.52 -18.73
CA GLY A 234 -53.20 21.75 -17.65
C GLY A 234 -53.82 22.38 -16.41
N SER A 235 -55.14 22.43 -16.31
CA SER A 235 -55.85 22.82 -15.09
C SER A 235 -55.87 21.65 -14.11
N LYS A 236 -55.80 21.92 -12.81
CA LYS A 236 -55.95 20.88 -11.80
C LYS A 236 -57.38 20.32 -11.89
N GLN A 237 -57.51 19.01 -11.81
CA GLN A 237 -58.81 18.33 -11.87
C GLN A 237 -59.14 17.67 -10.53
N LYS A 238 -58.16 17.01 -9.93
CA LYS A 238 -58.30 16.29 -8.67
C LYS A 238 -57.03 16.38 -7.85
N ARG A 239 -57.19 16.38 -6.53
CA ARG A 239 -56.11 16.34 -5.55
C ARG A 239 -56.38 15.26 -4.51
N TYR A 240 -55.38 14.45 -4.25
CA TYR A 240 -55.41 13.41 -3.24
C TYR A 240 -54.30 13.66 -2.22
N LEU A 241 -54.60 13.38 -0.95
CA LEU A 241 -53.66 13.52 0.17
C LEU A 241 -53.67 12.25 1.00
N ASP A 242 -52.50 11.80 1.45
CA ASP A 242 -52.39 10.81 2.51
C ASP A 242 -52.50 11.52 3.87
N GLN A 243 -53.72 11.69 4.35
CA GLN A 243 -53.96 12.38 5.62
C GLN A 243 -53.54 11.55 6.84
N ASN A 244 -53.47 10.22 6.70
CA ASN A 244 -53.28 9.29 7.80
C ASN A 244 -51.87 8.68 7.86
N LYS A 245 -51.02 8.99 6.87
CA LYS A 245 -49.70 8.38 6.68
C LYS A 245 -49.76 6.86 6.58
N ASP A 246 -50.79 6.36 5.90
CA ASP A 246 -51.04 4.92 5.72
C ASP A 246 -50.86 4.46 4.27
N TYR A 247 -50.25 5.30 3.43
CA TYR A 247 -49.98 5.09 2.01
C TYR A 247 -51.23 5.06 1.15
N ARG A 248 -52.36 5.55 1.66
CA ARG A 248 -53.62 5.60 0.93
C ARG A 248 -53.99 7.05 0.65
N PHE A 249 -53.97 7.37 -0.63
CA PHE A 249 -54.42 8.65 -1.14
C PHE A 249 -55.95 8.75 -1.06
N ASP A 250 -56.43 9.54 -0.11
CA ASP A 250 -57.84 9.91 -0.02
C ASP A 250 -58.13 11.12 -0.90
N GLU A 251 -59.26 11.12 -1.61
CA GLU A 251 -59.68 12.26 -2.44
C GLU A 251 -59.95 13.45 -1.52
N SER A 252 -59.10 14.48 -1.63
CA SER A 252 -59.09 15.60 -0.70
C SER A 252 -60.03 16.71 -1.18
N GLU A 253 -59.95 17.12 -2.46
CA GLU A 253 -60.76 18.19 -3.07
C GLU A 253 -60.82 18.08 -4.60
N ILE A 254 -61.93 18.53 -5.21
CA ILE A 254 -61.94 18.94 -6.63
C ILE A 254 -61.33 20.34 -6.66
N VAL A 255 -60.23 20.50 -7.38
CA VAL A 255 -59.52 21.77 -7.47
C VAL A 255 -60.02 22.50 -8.72
N ASP A 256 -60.69 23.64 -8.55
CA ASP A 256 -61.13 24.54 -9.63
C ASP A 256 -59.97 25.33 -10.26
#